data_AF-A0A022VWV1-F1
#
_entry.id   AF-A0A022VWV1-F1
#
_cell.length_a   1.000
_cell.length_b   1.000
_cell.length_c   1.000
_cell.angle_alpha   90.00
_cell.angle_beta   90.00
_cell.angle_gamma   90.00
#
_symmetry.space_group_name_H-M   'P 1'
#
loop_
_entity.id
_entity.type
_entity.pdbx_description
1 polymer ?
#
loop_
_entity_poly.entity_id
_entity_poly.type
_entity_poly.pdbx_seq_one_letter_code
_entity_poly.pdbx_strand_id
1 'polypeptide(L)'
;MSLLNPFSSSSNGSDMSSSQIKSAIVQQLQSESAMNNAKMLMEKLNSNCFEKCIPTPGSSLSSNEQTCLKTCMEKYIALWNTVSQTYVARLKTEGAKFPVNTNL
;
A
#
# COMPACT_ATOMS: atom_id res chain seq x y z
N MET A 1 -14.42 -15.65 18.14
CA MET A 1 -13.51 -14.52 18.43
C MET A 1 -12.39 -15.06 19.29
N SER A 2 -11.28 -15.47 18.67
CA SER A 2 -10.13 -15.98 19.40
C SER A 2 -9.02 -14.93 19.30
N LEU A 3 -8.86 -14.16 20.36
CA LEU A 3 -7.73 -13.26 20.57
C LEU A 3 -6.53 -14.14 20.92
N LEU A 4 -5.69 -14.46 19.93
CA LEU A 4 -4.39 -15.06 20.19
C LEU A 4 -3.44 -13.95 20.64
N ASN A 5 -3.17 -13.94 21.95
CA ASN A 5 -2.29 -12.98 22.61
C ASN A 5 -0.84 -13.49 22.51
N PRO A 6 0.10 -12.77 21.87
CA PRO A 6 1.46 -13.26 21.63
C PRO A 6 2.41 -13.16 22.85
N PHE A 7 1.89 -12.84 24.04
CA PHE A 7 2.70 -12.54 25.24
C PHE A 7 2.42 -13.46 26.45
N SER A 8 2.00 -14.71 26.25
CA SER A 8 2.04 -15.72 27.33
C SER A 8 3.38 -16.42 27.33
N SER A 9 4.28 -15.92 28.16
CA SER A 9 5.60 -16.48 28.46
C SER A 9 5.48 -17.85 29.14
N SER A 10 5.95 -18.90 28.45
CA SER A 10 6.44 -20.13 29.08
C SER A 10 7.87 -20.35 28.62
N SER A 11 8.76 -20.38 29.60
CA SER A 11 10.22 -20.45 29.48
C SER A 11 10.70 -21.72 28.76
N ASN A 12 11.30 -21.53 27.58
CA ASN A 12 12.48 -22.29 27.17
C ASN A 12 13.30 -21.39 26.23
N GLY A 13 14.46 -20.95 26.70
CA GLY A 13 15.30 -19.97 26.02
C GLY A 13 15.86 -20.49 24.71
N SER A 14 15.29 -20.04 23.60
CA SER A 14 16.05 -19.79 22.38
C SER A 14 16.11 -18.28 22.22
N ASP A 15 17.30 -17.71 22.44
CA ASP A 15 17.61 -16.32 22.11
C ASP A 15 17.26 -16.10 20.62
N MET A 16 16.07 -15.60 20.35
CA MET A 16 15.79 -14.97 19.07
C MET A 16 16.73 -13.76 19.03
N SER A 17 17.72 -13.81 18.15
CA SER A 17 18.70 -12.73 18.06
C SER A 17 17.96 -11.42 17.80
N SER A 18 18.51 -10.30 18.27
CA SER A 18 17.94 -8.97 18.01
C SER A 18 17.70 -8.71 16.51
N SER A 19 18.49 -9.35 15.63
CA SER A 19 18.29 -9.32 14.18
C SER A 19 17.04 -10.08 13.71
N GLN A 20 16.69 -11.21 14.33
CA GLN A 20 15.48 -11.98 14.03
C GLN A 20 14.21 -11.25 14.49
N ILE A 21 14.26 -10.58 15.65
CA ILE A 21 13.13 -9.75 16.11
C ILE A 21 12.95 -8.54 15.19
N LYS A 22 14.04 -7.85 14.82
CA LYS A 22 13.99 -6.73 13.87
C LYS A 22 13.42 -7.15 12.52
N SER A 23 13.83 -8.29 11.96
CA SER A 23 13.32 -8.76 10.67
C SER A 23 11.82 -9.11 10.72
N ALA A 24 11.36 -9.75 11.80
CA ALA A 24 9.94 -10.05 12.00
C ALA A 24 9.08 -8.77 12.09
N ILE A 25 9.55 -7.75 12.82
CA ILE A 25 8.86 -6.46 12.92
C ILE A 25 8.83 -5.76 11.55
N VAL A 26 9.96 -5.71 10.83
CA VAL A 26 10.02 -5.09 9.50
C VAL A 26 9.07 -5.79 8.53
N GLN A 27 8.98 -7.12 8.54
CA GLN A 27 8.05 -7.87 7.70
C GLN A 27 6.59 -7.53 8.04
N GLN A 28 6.24 -7.46 9.32
CA GLN A 28 4.90 -7.08 9.75
C GLN A 28 4.56 -5.66 9.28
N LEU A 29 5.45 -4.69 9.50
CA LEU A 29 5.27 -3.31 9.05
C LEU A 29 5.13 -3.20 7.53
N GLN A 30 5.89 -3.99 6.76
CA GLN A 30 5.77 -4.03 5.31
C GLN A 30 4.41 -4.56 4.86
N SER A 31 3.90 -5.61 5.50
CA SER A 31 2.58 -6.17 5.20
C SER A 31 1.47 -5.14 5.45
N GLU A 32 1.49 -4.49 6.62
CA GLU A 32 0.52 -3.46 6.98
C GLU A 32 0.58 -2.26 6.03
N SER A 33 1.79 -1.81 5.68
CA SER A 33 2.01 -0.73 4.72
C SER A 33 1.47 -1.09 3.33
N ALA A 34 1.71 -2.31 2.85
CA ALA A 34 1.17 -2.78 1.58
C ALA A 34 -0.36 -2.75 1.55
N MET A 35 -1.01 -3.23 2.62
CA MET A 35 -2.47 -3.17 2.75
C MET A 35 -2.99 -1.73 2.76
N ASN A 36 -2.33 -0.83 3.49
CA ASN A 36 -2.74 0.57 3.56
C ASN A 36 -2.57 1.27 2.20
N ASN A 37 -1.48 1.04 1.49
CA ASN A 37 -1.24 1.59 0.17
C ASN A 37 -2.29 1.10 -0.85
N ALA A 38 -2.69 -0.17 -0.79
CA ALA A 38 -3.74 -0.71 -1.65
C ALA A 38 -5.11 -0.05 -1.36
N LYS A 39 -5.45 0.18 -0.08
CA LYS A 39 -6.66 0.90 0.31
C LYS A 39 -6.68 2.33 -0.24
N MET A 40 -5.57 3.05 -0.07
CA MET A 40 -5.43 4.41 -0.60
C MET A 40 -5.57 4.46 -2.12
N LEU A 41 -5.01 3.48 -2.84
CA LEU A 41 -5.19 3.36 -4.28
C LEU A 41 -6.67 3.18 -4.64
N MET A 42 -7.38 2.30 -3.95
CA MET A 42 -8.82 2.07 -4.19
C MET A 42 -9.67 3.31 -3.92
N GLU A 43 -9.40 4.03 -2.83
CA GLU A 43 -10.09 5.28 -2.52
C GLU A 43 -9.87 6.33 -3.61
N LYS A 44 -8.63 6.47 -4.11
CA LYS A 44 -8.32 7.41 -5.19
C LYS A 44 -8.88 6.98 -6.52
N LEU A 45 -8.88 5.69 -6.84
CA LEU A 45 -9.55 5.15 -8.02
C LEU A 45 -11.04 5.49 -7.99
N ASN A 46 -11.70 5.24 -6.86
CA ASN A 46 -13.11 5.53 -6.68
C ASN A 46 -13.39 7.02 -6.89
N SER A 47 -12.66 7.91 -6.21
CA SER A 47 -12.90 9.36 -6.33
C SER A 47 -12.63 9.88 -7.75
N ASN A 48 -11.50 9.51 -8.35
CA ASN A 48 -11.09 10.03 -9.66
C ASN A 48 -11.98 9.48 -10.78
N CYS A 49 -12.22 8.16 -10.80
CA CYS A 49 -12.98 7.56 -11.87
C CYS A 49 -14.48 7.89 -11.76
N PHE A 50 -15.02 7.99 -10.55
CA PHE A 50 -16.42 8.43 -10.39
C PHE A 50 -16.61 9.86 -10.92
N GLU A 51 -15.76 10.81 -10.50
CA GLU A 51 -15.84 12.21 -10.94
C GLU A 51 -15.75 12.35 -12.48
N LYS A 52 -14.92 11.54 -13.13
CA LYS A 52 -14.70 11.61 -14.59
C LYS A 52 -15.73 10.84 -15.40
N CYS A 53 -16.26 9.74 -14.89
CA CYS A 53 -17.09 8.83 -15.67
C CYS A 53 -18.58 8.87 -15.35
N ILE A 54 -19.00 9.43 -14.20
CA ILE A 54 -20.41 9.42 -13.76
C ILE A 54 -20.95 10.86 -13.75
N PRO A 55 -21.39 11.39 -14.90
CA PRO A 55 -21.91 12.77 -14.99
C PRO A 55 -23.28 12.92 -14.34
N THR A 56 -24.09 11.85 -14.32
CA THR A 56 -25.45 11.86 -13.76
C THR A 56 -25.64 10.63 -12.88
N PRO A 57 -25.34 10.72 -11.57
CA PRO A 57 -25.49 9.60 -10.65
C PRO A 57 -26.93 9.09 -10.62
N GLY A 58 -27.09 7.77 -10.66
CA GLY A 58 -28.39 7.09 -10.60
C GLY A 58 -28.29 5.74 -9.88
N SER A 59 -29.39 4.99 -9.85
CA SER A 59 -29.45 3.67 -9.22
C SER A 59 -28.71 2.57 -9.99
N SER A 60 -28.30 2.84 -11.23
CA SER A 60 -27.61 1.90 -12.12
C SER A 60 -26.63 2.63 -13.03
N LEU A 61 -25.58 1.93 -13.43
CA LEU A 61 -24.62 2.44 -14.42
C LEU A 61 -25.08 2.10 -15.83
N SER A 62 -25.12 3.10 -16.71
CA SER A 62 -25.27 2.89 -18.15
C SER A 62 -24.06 2.13 -18.74
N SER A 63 -24.23 1.52 -19.91
CA SER A 63 -23.13 0.80 -20.58
C SER A 63 -21.91 1.70 -20.82
N ASN A 64 -22.12 2.97 -21.16
CA ASN A 64 -21.05 3.93 -21.40
C ASN A 64 -20.29 4.27 -20.11
N GLU A 65 -20.99 4.44 -18.98
CA GLU A 65 -20.38 4.68 -17.67
C GLU A 65 -19.55 3.46 -17.23
N GLN A 66 -20.06 2.24 -17.43
CA GLN A 66 -19.32 1.00 -17.13
C GLN A 66 -18.03 0.90 -17.96
N THR A 67 -18.12 1.15 -19.28
CA THR A 67 -16.93 1.17 -20.15
C THR A 67 -15.93 2.25 -19.74
N CYS A 68 -16.41 3.46 -19.42
CA CYS A 68 -15.54 4.55 -18.96
C CYS A 68 -14.83 4.18 -17.66
N LEU A 69 -15.56 3.66 -16.66
CA LEU A 69 -14.98 3.24 -15.39
C LEU A 69 -13.90 2.19 -15.58
N LYS A 70 -14.17 1.15 -16.40
CA LYS A 70 -13.18 0.11 -16.71
C LYS A 70 -11.89 0.72 -17.26
N THR A 71 -12.00 1.54 -18.30
CA THR A 71 -10.85 2.19 -18.93
C THR A 71 -10.14 3.16 -17.99
N CYS A 72 -10.89 3.91 -17.16
CA CYS A 72 -10.33 4.81 -16.17
C CYS A 72 -9.48 4.05 -15.14
N MET A 73 -10.00 2.96 -14.58
CA MET A 73 -9.30 2.16 -13.59
C MET A 73 -8.01 1.55 -14.17
N GLU A 74 -8.07 0.96 -15.37
CA GLU A 74 -6.90 0.42 -16.06
C GLU A 74 -5.80 1.48 -16.26
N LYS A 75 -6.19 2.67 -16.75
CA LYS A 75 -5.26 3.79 -16.96
C LYS A 75 -4.68 4.32 -15.66
N TYR A 76 -5.50 4.46 -14.62
CA TYR A 76 -5.06 5.01 -13.35
C TYR A 76 -4.10 4.06 -12.62
N ILE A 77 -4.34 2.75 -12.66
CA ILE A 77 -3.41 1.75 -12.11
C ILE A 77 -2.08 1.78 -12.88
N ALA A 78 -2.12 1.85 -14.22
CA ALA A 78 -0.90 1.95 -15.03
C ALA A 78 -0.09 3.23 -14.70
N LEU A 79 -0.78 4.35 -14.52
CA LEU A 79 -0.18 5.60 -14.07
C LEU A 79 0.47 5.44 -12.68
N TRP A 80 -0.28 4.92 -11.71
CA TRP A 80 0.20 4.73 -10.34
C TRP A 80 1.45 3.85 -10.29
N ASN A 81 1.48 2.73 -11.02
CA ASN A 81 2.65 1.86 -11.11
C ASN A 81 3.88 2.60 -11.64
N THR A 82 3.72 3.34 -12.74
CA THR A 82 4.82 4.09 -13.39
C THR A 82 5.37 5.17 -12.47
N VAL A 83 4.48 5.94 -11.82
CA VAL A 83 4.86 7.01 -10.89
C VAL A 83 5.52 6.41 -9.64
N SER A 84 4.97 5.34 -9.08
CA SER A 84 5.50 4.66 -7.90
C SER A 84 6.93 4.17 -8.12
N GLN A 85 7.18 3.48 -9.24
CA GLN A 85 8.52 2.99 -9.60
C GLN A 85 9.51 4.14 -9.78
N THR A 86 9.11 5.19 -10.51
CA THR A 86 9.95 6.36 -10.76
C THR A 86 10.28 7.10 -9.47
N TYR A 87 9.28 7.27 -8.60
CA TYR A 87 9.44 7.94 -7.31
C TYR A 87 10.39 7.18 -6.39
N VAL A 88 10.23 5.85 -6.25
CA VAL A 88 11.12 5.01 -5.45
C VAL A 88 12.54 5.02 -6.01
N ALA A 89 12.70 4.95 -7.35
CA ALA A 89 14.03 5.06 -7.98
C ALA A 89 14.69 6.39 -7.61
N ARG A 90 13.95 7.51 -7.68
CA ARG A 90 14.47 8.83 -7.31
C ARG A 90 14.84 8.93 -5.84
N LEU A 91 14.00 8.40 -4.94
CA LEU A 91 14.28 8.37 -3.50
C LEU A 91 15.58 7.64 -3.19
N LYS A 92 15.85 6.51 -3.86
CA LYS A 92 17.12 5.78 -3.69
C LYS A 92 18.32 6.61 -4.14
N THR A 93 18.22 7.30 -5.27
CA THR A 93 19.28 8.18 -5.77
C THR A 93 19.54 9.36 -4.84
N GLU A 94 18.50 10.05 -4.37
CA GLU A 94 18.64 11.19 -3.47
C GLU A 94 19.09 10.77 -2.07
N GLY A 95 18.60 9.63 -1.55
CA GLY A 95 19.03 9.07 -0.27
C GLY A 95 20.50 8.63 -0.28
N ALA A 96 21.02 8.20 -1.42
CA ALA A 96 22.46 7.94 -1.58
C ALA A 96 23.29 9.23 -1.64
N LYS A 97 22.72 10.31 -2.21
CA LYS A 97 23.36 11.63 -2.31
C LYS A 97 23.39 12.37 -0.97
N PHE A 98 22.41 12.11 -0.11
CA PHE A 98 22.31 12.65 1.25
C PHE A 98 22.09 11.49 2.24
N PRO A 99 23.16 10.82 2.72
CA PRO A 99 23.01 9.77 3.72
C PRO A 99 22.45 10.39 5.00
N VAL A 100 21.15 10.18 5.24
CA VAL A 100 20.54 10.51 6.52
C VAL A 100 21.14 9.55 7.55
N ASN A 101 21.85 10.10 8.53
CA ASN A 101 22.38 9.33 9.66
C ASN A 101 21.22 8.92 10.57
N THR A 102 20.51 7.86 10.21
CA THR A 102 19.51 7.24 11.08
C THR A 102 20.21 6.23 11.99
N ASN A 103 20.69 6.71 13.14
CA ASN A 103 20.87 5.86 14.32
C ASN A 103 19.48 5.53 14.88
N LEU A 104 18.91 4.41 14.43
CA LEU A 104 17.75 3.72 15.02
C LEU A 104 17.91 2.20 14.80
#